data_AF-A0A8J2Z7B7-F1
#
_entry.id   AF-A0A8J2Z7B7-F1
#
_cell.length_a   1.000
_cell.length_b   1.000
_cell.length_c   1.000
_cell.angle_alpha   90.00
_cell.angle_beta   90.00
_cell.angle_gamma   90.00
#
_symmetry.space_group_name_H-M   'P 1'
#
loop_
_entity.id
_entity.type
_entity.pdbx_description
1 polymer ?
#
loop_
_entity_poly.entity_id
_entity_poly.type
_entity_poly.pdbx_seq_one_letter_code
_entity_poly.pdbx_strand_id
1 'polypeptide(L)'
;MERFRQDVGHIRHLGEKAQSIDEIFYHRIARKVSKVGIIHYENQAYEVPYQYSGGSVNLVVDPHLKQAKYIESRHGEYLAKVVLSDQQANLTRKRQRPMMITAEDADQQCEKGTKGKKSFVTDYALTSFQNRFKLEDK
;
A
#
# COMPACT_ATOMS: atom_id res chain seq x y z
N MET A 1 -52.32 6.62 -16.13
CA MET A 1 -52.07 6.43 -14.68
C MET A 1 -52.40 5.01 -14.18
N GLU A 2 -53.18 4.19 -14.91
CA GLU A 2 -53.57 2.84 -14.46
C GLU A 2 -52.45 1.80 -14.47
N ARG A 3 -51.50 1.91 -15.41
CA ARG A 3 -50.34 1.01 -15.53
C ARG A 3 -49.48 0.96 -14.27
N PHE A 4 -49.16 2.12 -13.69
CA PHE A 4 -48.37 2.22 -12.46
C PHE A 4 -49.05 1.48 -11.30
N ARG A 5 -50.39 1.55 -11.18
CA ARG A 5 -51.13 0.87 -10.10
C ARG A 5 -51.09 -0.65 -10.24
N GLN A 6 -51.06 -1.18 -11.46
CA GLN A 6 -50.92 -2.62 -11.71
C GLN A 6 -49.49 -3.11 -11.40
N ASP A 7 -48.47 -2.29 -11.67
CA ASP A 7 -47.08 -2.65 -11.41
C ASP A 7 -46.74 -2.64 -9.91
N VAL A 8 -47.45 -1.84 -9.09
CA VAL A 8 -47.25 -1.80 -7.64
C VAL A 8 -47.45 -3.18 -6.98
N GLY A 9 -48.37 -4.01 -7.48
CA GLY A 9 -48.56 -5.37 -6.99
C GLY A 9 -47.39 -6.32 -7.27
N HIS A 10 -46.49 -5.96 -8.19
CA HIS A 10 -45.30 -6.73 -8.54
C HIS A 10 -44.04 -6.23 -7.82
N ILE A 11 -44.12 -5.11 -7.10
CA ILE A 11 -43.00 -4.56 -6.32
C ILE A 11 -42.76 -5.47 -5.12
N ARG A 12 -41.57 -6.08 -5.07
CA ARG A 12 -41.14 -6.90 -3.93
C ARG A 12 -40.14 -6.12 -3.09
N HIS A 13 -40.22 -6.32 -1.78
CA HIS A 13 -39.20 -5.82 -0.87
C HIS A 13 -37.86 -6.48 -1.18
N LEU A 14 -36.83 -5.65 -1.23
CA LEU A 14 -35.49 -6.06 -1.62
C LEU A 14 -34.76 -6.85 -0.50
N GLY A 15 -35.27 -6.76 0.75
CA GLY A 15 -34.76 -7.52 1.90
C GLY A 15 -33.28 -7.23 2.16
N GLU A 16 -32.50 -8.29 2.41
CA GLU A 16 -31.05 -8.20 2.66
C GLU A 16 -30.26 -7.61 1.48
N LYS A 17 -30.74 -7.79 0.24
CA LYS A 17 -30.12 -7.21 -0.97
C LYS A 17 -30.16 -5.68 -0.96
N ALA A 18 -31.04 -5.07 -0.17
CA ALA A 18 -31.04 -3.61 0.00
C ALA A 18 -29.73 -3.09 0.60
N GLN A 19 -29.00 -3.91 1.37
CA GLN A 19 -27.75 -3.50 2.00
C GLN A 19 -26.60 -3.37 1.00
N SER A 20 -26.62 -4.16 -0.09
CA SER A 20 -25.54 -4.24 -1.07
C SER A 20 -25.91 -3.73 -2.46
N ILE A 21 -27.14 -3.21 -2.65
CA ILE A 21 -27.58 -2.75 -3.97
C ILE A 21 -26.70 -1.64 -4.54
N ASP A 22 -26.12 -0.83 -3.67
CA ASP A 22 -25.22 0.26 -4.05
C ASP A 22 -24.00 -0.23 -4.84
N GLU A 23 -23.57 -1.48 -4.63
CA GLU A 23 -22.42 -2.09 -5.33
C GLU A 23 -22.61 -2.19 -6.85
N ILE A 24 -23.87 -2.23 -7.30
CA ILE A 24 -24.20 -2.29 -8.73
C ILE A 24 -23.94 -0.94 -9.39
N PHE A 25 -24.10 0.16 -8.67
CA PHE A 25 -23.99 1.51 -9.19
C PHE A 25 -22.55 2.07 -9.16
N TYR A 26 -21.61 1.35 -8.52
CA TYR A 26 -20.22 1.77 -8.50
C TYR A 26 -19.57 1.66 -9.89
N HIS A 27 -18.77 2.67 -10.18
CA HIS A 27 -18.02 2.75 -11.43
C HIS A 27 -16.70 1.99 -11.27
N ARG A 28 -16.36 1.18 -12.28
CA ARG A 28 -15.05 0.51 -12.36
C ARG A 28 -14.19 1.23 -13.38
N ILE A 29 -13.05 1.72 -12.94
CA ILE A 29 -12.10 2.46 -13.79
C ILE A 29 -10.76 1.76 -13.74
N ALA A 30 -10.27 1.29 -14.89
CA ALA A 30 -8.93 0.72 -14.98
C ALA A 30 -7.87 1.80 -14.72
N ARG A 31 -7.03 1.58 -13.71
CA ARG A 31 -5.93 2.49 -13.34
C ARG A 31 -4.65 1.70 -13.07
N LYS A 32 -3.52 2.33 -13.41
CA LYS A 32 -2.20 1.80 -13.08
C LYS A 32 -1.78 2.27 -11.71
N VAL A 33 -1.33 1.35 -10.87
CA VAL A 33 -0.76 1.66 -9.57
C VAL A 33 0.68 2.12 -9.76
N SER A 34 1.05 3.23 -9.12
CA SER A 34 2.45 3.66 -9.06
C SER A 34 3.33 2.58 -8.41
N LYS A 35 4.64 2.60 -8.70
CA LYS A 35 5.62 1.73 -8.01
C LYS A 35 5.64 1.92 -6.49
N VAL A 36 5.14 3.07 -6.01
CA VAL A 36 5.07 3.41 -4.59
C VAL A 36 3.74 2.95 -3.95
N GLY A 37 2.81 2.39 -4.72
CA GLY A 37 1.49 1.97 -4.21
C GLY A 37 0.45 3.10 -4.17
N ILE A 38 0.61 4.13 -5.01
CA ILE A 38 -0.33 5.26 -5.11
C ILE A 38 -1.17 5.14 -6.38
N ILE A 39 -2.47 5.40 -6.26
CA ILE A 39 -3.41 5.60 -7.38
C ILE A 39 -3.94 7.03 -7.31
N HIS A 40 -4.04 7.68 -8.47
CA HIS A 40 -4.66 9.00 -8.59
C HIS A 40 -6.05 8.89 -9.18
N TYR A 41 -7.01 9.59 -8.58
CA TYR A 41 -8.38 9.71 -9.06
C TYR A 41 -8.95 11.08 -8.64
N GLU A 42 -9.57 11.82 -9.57
CA GLU A 42 -10.19 13.14 -9.29
C GLU A 42 -9.29 14.09 -8.47
N ASN A 43 -8.01 14.22 -8.86
CA ASN A 43 -6.97 15.01 -8.18
C ASN A 43 -6.63 14.57 -6.74
N GLN A 44 -7.17 13.45 -6.27
CA GLN A 44 -6.84 12.86 -4.98
C GLN A 44 -5.86 11.69 -5.15
N ALA A 45 -4.98 11.54 -4.17
CA ALA A 45 -4.05 10.42 -4.09
C ALA A 45 -4.59 9.39 -3.10
N TYR A 46 -4.54 8.13 -3.51
CA TYR A 46 -5.05 7.02 -2.74
C TYR A 46 -3.94 5.99 -2.55
N GLU A 47 -3.79 5.51 -1.31
CA GLU A 47 -2.86 4.48 -0.91
C GLU A 47 -3.47 3.09 -1.10
N VAL A 48 -2.64 2.21 -1.64
CA VAL A 48 -2.95 0.82 -1.98
C VAL A 48 -1.84 -0.07 -1.42
N PRO A 49 -2.17 -1.30 -0.97
CA PRO A 49 -1.15 -2.25 -0.53
C PRO A 49 -0.04 -2.43 -1.57
N TYR A 50 1.21 -2.44 -1.10
CA TYR A 50 2.40 -2.50 -1.95
C TYR A 50 2.44 -3.73 -2.88
N GLN A 51 1.75 -4.81 -2.51
CA GLN A 51 1.59 -6.04 -3.30
C GLN A 51 1.05 -5.77 -4.71
N TYR A 52 0.27 -4.71 -4.90
CA TYR A 52 -0.34 -4.34 -6.18
C TYR A 52 0.39 -3.20 -6.89
N SER A 53 1.52 -2.74 -6.35
CA SER A 53 2.31 -1.65 -6.92
C SER A 53 2.82 -1.98 -8.33
N GLY A 54 2.76 -1.01 -9.24
CA GLY A 54 3.17 -1.19 -10.63
C GLY A 54 2.18 -1.97 -11.53
N GLY A 55 1.16 -2.61 -10.96
CA GLY A 55 0.12 -3.35 -11.68
C GLY A 55 -1.00 -2.48 -12.22
N SER A 56 -1.85 -3.07 -13.07
CA SER A 56 -3.11 -2.47 -13.52
C SER A 56 -4.27 -3.11 -12.76
N VAL A 57 -5.08 -2.30 -12.10
CA VAL A 57 -6.22 -2.71 -11.27
C VAL A 57 -7.47 -1.91 -11.65
N ASN A 58 -8.64 -2.42 -11.30
CA ASN A 58 -9.89 -1.69 -11.43
C ASN A 58 -10.15 -0.93 -10.13
N LEU A 59 -10.18 0.40 -10.20
CA LEU A 59 -10.57 1.23 -9.07
C LEU A 59 -12.09 1.32 -9.03
N VAL A 60 -12.69 0.90 -7.91
CA VAL A 60 -14.13 1.00 -7.67
C VAL A 60 -14.42 2.31 -6.97
N VAL A 61 -15.20 3.14 -7.65
CA VAL A 61 -15.53 4.49 -7.23
C VAL A 61 -17.03 4.67 -7.10
N ASP A 62 -17.41 5.32 -6.01
CA ASP A 62 -18.77 5.79 -5.79
C ASP A 62 -18.97 7.07 -6.62
N PRO A 63 -19.85 7.07 -7.64
CA PRO A 63 -20.06 8.24 -8.50
C PRO A 63 -20.74 9.40 -7.76
N HIS A 64 -21.50 9.12 -6.69
CA HIS A 64 -22.22 10.13 -5.94
C HIS A 64 -21.27 10.93 -5.05
N LEU A 65 -20.39 10.22 -4.35
CA LEU A 65 -19.39 10.83 -3.45
C LEU A 65 -18.08 11.19 -4.16
N LYS A 66 -17.90 10.76 -5.42
CA LYS A 66 -16.66 10.85 -6.20
C LYS A 66 -15.45 10.30 -5.43
N GLN A 67 -15.67 9.25 -4.64
CA GLN A 67 -14.68 8.69 -3.74
C GLN A 67 -14.38 7.24 -4.11
N ALA A 68 -13.10 6.87 -4.09
CA ALA A 68 -12.70 5.49 -4.27
C ALA A 68 -12.95 4.68 -3.00
N LYS A 69 -13.55 3.49 -3.15
CA LYS A 69 -13.81 2.57 -2.03
C LYS A 69 -12.75 1.47 -1.93
N TYR A 70 -12.52 0.75 -3.02
CA TYR A 70 -11.62 -0.39 -3.05
C TYR A 70 -11.07 -0.65 -4.47
N ILE A 71 -10.08 -1.51 -4.56
CA ILE A 71 -9.57 -2.04 -5.82
C ILE A 71 -10.09 -3.45 -6.07
N GLU A 72 -10.38 -3.71 -7.33
CA GLU A 72 -10.74 -5.00 -7.88
C GLU A 72 -9.69 -5.48 -8.89
N SER A 73 -9.64 -6.79 -9.08
CA SER A 73 -8.95 -7.44 -10.18
C SER A 73 -9.63 -7.10 -11.50
N ARG A 74 -8.95 -7.39 -12.61
CA ARG A 74 -9.54 -7.29 -13.96
C ARG A 74 -10.82 -8.13 -14.10
N HIS A 75 -10.90 -9.22 -13.34
CA HIS A 75 -12.03 -10.15 -13.32
C HIS A 75 -13.16 -9.75 -12.34
N GLY A 76 -13.04 -8.61 -11.65
CA GLY A 76 -14.05 -8.14 -10.69
C GLY A 76 -13.92 -8.74 -9.28
N GLU A 77 -12.82 -9.42 -8.98
CA GLU A 77 -12.54 -9.92 -7.64
C GLU A 77 -12.07 -8.79 -6.73
N TYR A 78 -12.62 -8.69 -5.53
CA TYR A 78 -12.15 -7.74 -4.51
C TYR A 78 -10.69 -8.03 -4.13
N LEU A 79 -9.81 -7.03 -4.23
CA LEU A 79 -8.40 -7.16 -3.86
C LEU A 79 -8.12 -6.52 -2.51
N ALA A 80 -8.37 -5.21 -2.39
CA ALA A 80 -8.04 -4.47 -1.19
C ALA A 80 -8.84 -3.17 -1.05
N LYS A 81 -9.02 -2.75 0.20
CA LYS A 81 -9.55 -1.42 0.53
C LYS A 81 -8.51 -0.36 0.17
N VAL A 82 -9.01 0.78 -0.27
CA VAL A 82 -8.21 1.94 -0.65
C VAL A 82 -8.36 3.02 0.41
N VAL A 83 -7.28 3.71 0.75
CA VAL A 83 -7.27 4.78 1.77
C VAL A 83 -6.84 6.10 1.14
N LEU A 84 -7.47 7.20 1.51
CA LEU A 84 -7.04 8.53 1.09
C LEU A 84 -5.66 8.84 1.67
N SER A 85 -4.73 9.24 0.81
CA SER A 85 -3.37 9.58 1.22
C SER A 85 -3.32 11.01 1.77
N ASP A 86 -2.90 11.17 3.02
CA ASP A 86 -2.64 12.47 3.62
C ASP A 86 -1.19 12.88 3.38
N GLN A 87 -0.98 13.68 2.34
CA GLN A 87 0.33 14.18 1.97
C GLN A 87 0.92 15.11 3.04
N GLN A 88 0.09 15.91 3.72
CA GLN A 88 0.57 16.88 4.72
C GLN A 88 1.03 16.17 6.00
N ALA A 89 0.27 15.19 6.47
CA ALA A 89 0.69 14.34 7.58
C ALA A 89 1.95 13.53 7.24
N ASN A 90 2.03 13.00 6.01
CA ASN A 90 3.18 12.22 5.56
C ASN A 90 4.48 13.04 5.48
N LEU A 91 4.41 14.31 5.06
CA LEU A 91 5.56 15.21 4.99
C LEU A 91 6.15 15.54 6.37
N THR A 92 5.29 15.75 7.35
CA THR A 92 5.69 16.15 8.72
C THR A 92 5.98 14.96 9.63
N ARG A 93 5.73 13.72 9.15
CA ARG A 93 5.97 12.49 9.92
C ARG A 93 7.44 12.35 10.30
N LYS A 94 7.71 12.23 11.60
CA LYS A 94 9.03 11.84 12.10
C LYS A 94 9.33 10.40 11.67
N ARG A 95 10.38 10.23 10.86
CA ARG A 95 10.83 8.89 10.44
C ARG A 95 11.46 8.17 11.63
N GLN A 96 11.00 6.94 11.89
CA GLN A 96 11.70 6.06 12.81
C GLN A 96 13.07 5.76 12.20
N ARG A 97 14.12 6.23 12.87
CA ARG A 97 15.49 5.85 12.55
C ARG A 97 15.76 4.52 13.23
N PRO A 98 16.50 3.59 12.60
CA PRO A 98 17.02 2.44 13.33
C PRO A 98 17.79 2.98 14.53
N MET A 99 17.37 2.59 15.73
CA MET A 99 18.10 2.93 16.94
C MET A 99 19.45 2.23 16.80
N MET A 100 20.52 3.00 16.70
CA MET A 100 21.85 2.44 16.83
C MET A 100 21.89 1.85 18.24
N ILE A 101 21.92 0.52 18.33
CA ILE A 101 22.18 -0.18 19.58
C ILE A 101 23.54 0.34 20.03
N THR A 102 23.54 1.18 21.05
CA THR A 102 24.79 1.69 21.62
C THR A 102 25.36 0.52 22.42
N ALA A 103 26.67 0.28 22.32
CA ALA A 103 27.33 -0.93 22.84
C ALA A 103 27.13 -1.17 24.35
N GLU A 104 26.59 -0.18 25.05
CA GLU A 104 26.32 -0.14 26.49
C GLU A 104 24.98 -0.81 26.88
N ASP A 105 24.08 -1.04 25.93
CA ASP A 105 22.84 -1.82 26.14
C ASP A 105 23.00 -3.31 25.77
N ALA A 106 24.12 -3.69 25.14
CA ALA A 106 24.42 -5.08 24.76
C ALA A 106 24.93 -5.93 25.94
N ASP A 107 25.45 -5.30 26.99
CA ASP A 107 26.08 -5.99 28.13
C ASP A 107 25.06 -6.50 29.17
N GLN A 108 23.77 -6.18 29.05
CA GLN A 108 22.73 -6.67 29.97
C GLN A 108 21.91 -7.86 29.42
N GLN A 109 22.20 -8.32 28.20
CA GLN A 109 21.50 -9.47 27.61
C GLN A 109 22.44 -10.49 26.97
N CYS A 110 23.59 -10.76 27.56
CA CYS A 110 24.45 -11.89 27.16
C CYS A 110 25.29 -12.42 28.33
N GLU A 111 24.69 -12.61 29.50
CA GLU A 111 25.27 -13.60 30.41
C GLU A 111 25.01 -14.99 29.83
N LYS A 112 26.11 -15.59 29.34
CA LYS A 112 26.31 -16.98 28.89
C LYS A 112 26.21 -17.21 27.38
N GLY A 113 27.34 -17.03 26.68
CA GLY A 113 27.56 -17.73 25.41
C GLY A 113 28.62 -17.17 24.46
N THR A 114 29.90 -17.31 24.83
CA THR A 114 31.08 -17.52 23.94
C THR A 114 31.22 -16.72 22.63
N LYS A 115 32.15 -15.75 22.68
CA LYS A 115 33.07 -15.20 21.65
C LYS A 115 32.51 -14.85 20.26
N GLY A 116 32.60 -13.55 19.96
CA GLY A 116 32.05 -12.88 18.79
C GLY A 116 32.57 -13.33 17.43
N LYS A 117 31.66 -13.29 16.45
CA LYS A 117 31.97 -13.36 15.02
C LYS A 117 31.93 -11.94 14.47
N LYS A 118 33.05 -11.48 13.92
CA LYS A 118 33.15 -10.22 13.17
C LYS A 118 32.19 -10.28 11.97
N SER A 119 31.41 -9.23 11.78
CA SER A 119 30.45 -9.13 10.68
C SER A 119 31.19 -9.06 9.34
N PHE A 120 31.09 -10.13 8.56
CA PHE A 120 31.73 -10.36 7.25
C PHE A 120 31.56 -9.22 6.22
N VAL A 121 30.53 -8.39 6.39
CA VAL A 121 30.11 -7.38 5.40
C VAL A 121 30.94 -6.09 5.48
N THR A 122 31.47 -5.73 6.66
CA THR A 122 32.19 -4.45 6.85
C THR A 122 33.64 -4.49 6.36
N ASP A 123 34.25 -5.68 6.33
CA ASP A 123 35.66 -5.82 5.98
C ASP A 123 35.88 -5.69 4.46
N TYR A 124 34.98 -6.25 3.64
CA TYR A 124 35.09 -6.23 2.17
C TYR A 124 35.08 -4.81 1.57
N ALA A 125 34.31 -3.90 2.17
CA ALA A 125 34.23 -2.51 1.72
C ALA A 125 35.52 -1.74 2.05
N LEU A 126 36.17 -2.02 3.18
CA LEU A 126 37.42 -1.35 3.56
C LEU A 126 38.61 -1.82 2.69
N THR A 127 38.69 -3.13 2.42
CA THR A 127 39.80 -3.70 1.64
C THR A 127 39.75 -3.26 0.17
N SER A 128 38.54 -3.12 -0.39
CA SER A 128 38.35 -2.68 -1.77
C SER A 128 38.69 -1.20 -1.99
N PHE A 129 38.49 -0.34 -0.99
CA PHE A 129 38.92 1.06 -1.05
C PHE A 129 40.44 1.22 -0.96
N GLN A 130 41.11 0.46 -0.08
CA GLN A 130 42.55 0.58 0.13
C GLN A 130 43.36 0.10 -1.09
N ASN A 131 42.88 -0.91 -1.82
CA ASN A 131 43.54 -1.40 -3.03
C ASN A 131 43.37 -0.50 -4.26
N ARG A 132 42.44 0.46 -4.24
CA ARG A 132 42.16 1.33 -5.40
C ARG A 132 43.15 2.49 -5.57
N PHE A 133 43.95 2.80 -4.54
CA PHE A 133 44.90 3.93 -4.54
C PHE A 133 46.38 3.51 -4.60
N LYS A 134 46.67 2.20 -4.65
CA LYS A 134 48.02 1.72 -4.96
C LYS A 134 48.16 1.59 -6.48
N LEU A 135 48.44 2.71 -7.14
CA LEU A 135 49.07 2.67 -8.47
C LEU A 135 50.46 2.06 -8.27
N GLU A 136 50.70 0.89 -8.86
CA GLU A 136 52.05 0.33 -8.99
C GLU A 136 52.83 1.22 -9.97
N ASP A 137 53.77 2.01 -9.45
CA ASP A 137 54.86 2.55 -10.27
C ASP A 137 55.67 1.35 -10.79
N LYS A 138 55.65 1.14 -12.11
CA LYS A 138 56.49 0.18 -12.83
C LYS A 138 57.72 0.87 -13.40
#